data_AF-A0A561ER97-F1
#
_entry.id   AF-A0A561ER97-F1
#
_cell.length_a   1.000
_cell.length_b   1.000
_cell.length_c   1.000
_cell.angle_alpha   90.00
_cell.angle_beta   90.00
_cell.angle_gamma   90.00
#
_symmetry.space_group_name_H-M   'P 1'
#
loop_
_entity.id
_entity.type
_entity.pdbx_description
1 polymer ?
#
loop_
_entity_poly.entity_id
_entity_poly.type
_entity_poly.pdbx_seq_one_letter_code
_entity_poly.pdbx_strand_id
1 'polypeptide(L)'
;MTTAQQLFAEGIREHFAPALRALGFTGWRHSFSLPDEDHWALLGVELAGVDDRAVRYTVNLSLTPKDAWTGRALRPNPNAPTGLEVWHARIGELLPVGGEVWWEVAPGPRWLVAVEDSVAAVRHYGLPELVRRLAAAEGAETYLSPAELEDVNAALLTGAVARIQRAELADRTLVLTGAWSRSDPVAREVLAGAAEGFLSADDERFRRVRCLDTLGRALWTFPAA
;
A
#
# COMPACT_ATOMS: atom_id res chain seq x y z
N MET A 1 8.65 -37.51 -4.49
CA MET A 1 9.22 -36.20 -4.12
C MET A 1 8.18 -35.14 -4.40
N THR A 2 7.95 -34.22 -3.48
CA THR A 2 7.05 -33.08 -3.70
C THR A 2 7.73 -32.08 -4.64
N THR A 3 7.06 -31.67 -5.71
CA THR A 3 7.61 -30.71 -6.69
C THR A 3 7.43 -29.27 -6.21
N ALA A 4 8.21 -28.34 -6.78
CA ALA A 4 8.04 -26.91 -6.52
C ALA A 4 6.60 -26.43 -6.82
N GLN A 5 5.96 -26.96 -7.87
CA GLN A 5 4.57 -26.57 -8.20
C GLN A 5 3.56 -27.06 -7.16
N GLN A 6 3.75 -28.27 -6.62
CA GLN A 6 2.90 -28.80 -5.55
C GLN A 6 3.03 -27.95 -4.28
N LEU A 7 4.26 -27.62 -3.89
CA LEU A 7 4.53 -26.75 -2.74
C LEU A 7 3.95 -25.35 -2.95
N PHE A 8 4.15 -24.74 -4.12
CA PHE A 8 3.56 -23.44 -4.41
C PHE A 8 2.03 -23.46 -4.37
N ALA A 9 1.39 -24.47 -4.97
CA ALA A 9 -0.07 -24.61 -4.93
C ALA A 9 -0.58 -24.82 -3.49
N GLU A 10 0.13 -25.60 -2.68
CA GLU A 10 -0.14 -25.78 -1.26
C GLU A 10 0.01 -24.46 -0.49
N GLY A 11 1.13 -23.76 -0.66
CA GLY A 11 1.40 -22.45 -0.05
C GLY A 11 0.33 -21.41 -0.37
N ILE A 12 -0.08 -21.32 -1.65
CA ILE A 12 -1.14 -20.40 -2.05
C ILE A 12 -2.48 -20.77 -1.40
N ARG A 13 -2.83 -22.07 -1.37
CA ARG A 13 -4.13 -22.55 -0.90
C ARG A 13 -4.28 -22.50 0.63
N GLU A 14 -3.25 -22.92 1.35
CA GLU A 14 -3.28 -23.13 2.80
C GLU A 14 -2.74 -21.94 3.59
N HIS A 15 -1.92 -21.07 2.99
CA HIS A 15 -1.27 -19.96 3.70
C HIS A 15 -1.62 -18.59 3.09
N PHE A 16 -1.33 -18.39 1.79
CA PHE A 16 -1.49 -17.08 1.15
C PHE A 16 -2.96 -16.65 1.09
N ALA A 17 -3.83 -17.49 0.51
CA ALA A 17 -5.24 -17.16 0.34
C ALA A 17 -5.98 -16.98 1.69
N PRO A 18 -5.81 -17.86 2.70
CA PRO A 18 -6.41 -17.64 4.02
C PRO A 18 -5.93 -16.34 4.69
N ALA A 19 -4.63 -16.03 4.59
CA ALA A 19 -4.09 -14.79 5.14
C ALA A 19 -4.67 -13.54 4.46
N LEU A 20 -4.77 -13.54 3.12
CA LEU A 20 -5.42 -12.45 2.40
C LEU A 20 -6.90 -12.30 2.75
N ARG A 21 -7.63 -13.41 2.95
CA ARG A 21 -9.03 -13.34 3.42
C ARG A 21 -9.15 -12.73 4.81
N ALA A 22 -8.23 -13.04 5.72
CA ALA A 22 -8.17 -12.41 7.03
C ALA A 22 -7.86 -10.90 6.97
N LEU A 23 -7.30 -10.43 5.85
CA LEU A 23 -7.06 -9.02 5.56
C LEU A 23 -8.23 -8.34 4.81
N GLY A 24 -9.34 -9.05 4.55
CA GLY A 24 -10.53 -8.51 3.88
C GLY A 24 -10.58 -8.73 2.37
N PHE A 25 -9.57 -9.37 1.77
CA PHE A 25 -9.65 -9.76 0.36
C PHE A 25 -10.63 -10.93 0.15
N THR A 26 -11.26 -10.94 -1.02
CA THR A 26 -12.06 -12.04 -1.54
C THR A 26 -11.40 -12.62 -2.79
N GLY A 27 -11.82 -13.81 -3.23
CA GLY A 27 -11.24 -14.47 -4.40
C GLY A 27 -10.40 -15.71 -4.09
N TRP A 28 -9.78 -16.27 -5.13
CA TRP A 28 -9.18 -17.60 -5.11
C TRP A 28 -8.07 -17.76 -6.18
N ARG A 29 -7.15 -18.72 -5.95
CA ARG A 29 -5.90 -18.98 -6.72
C ARG A 29 -4.95 -17.78 -6.76
N HIS A 30 -5.00 -17.05 -7.86
CA HIS A 30 -3.98 -16.08 -8.27
C HIS A 30 -4.58 -14.69 -8.46
N SER A 31 -5.85 -14.48 -8.10
CA SER A 31 -6.49 -13.19 -8.22
C SER A 31 -7.48 -12.97 -7.08
N PHE A 32 -7.18 -11.94 -6.31
CA PHE A 32 -7.88 -11.51 -5.11
C PHE A 32 -8.39 -10.10 -5.32
N SER A 33 -9.49 -9.75 -4.66
CA SER A 33 -10.14 -8.45 -4.75
C SER A 33 -10.45 -7.92 -3.36
N LEU A 34 -10.08 -6.68 -3.10
CA LEU A 34 -10.62 -5.95 -1.96
C LEU A 34 -12.01 -5.43 -2.38
N PRO A 35 -13.09 -5.77 -1.65
CA PRO A 35 -14.43 -5.31 -2.01
C PRO A 35 -14.53 -3.79 -1.97
N ASP A 36 -15.09 -3.21 -3.02
CA ASP A 36 -15.39 -1.78 -3.16
C ASP A 36 -16.62 -1.62 -4.06
N GLU A 37 -17.39 -0.55 -3.89
CA GLU A 37 -18.61 -0.32 -4.69
C GLU A 37 -18.30 0.18 -6.10
N ASP A 38 -17.31 1.07 -6.24
CA ASP A 38 -17.04 1.81 -7.48
C ASP A 38 -15.81 1.32 -8.22
N HIS A 39 -14.94 0.54 -7.58
CA HIS A 39 -13.69 0.09 -8.15
C HIS A 39 -13.48 -1.43 -8.09
N TRP A 40 -12.69 -1.91 -9.03
CA TRP A 40 -11.98 -3.17 -8.96
C TRP A 40 -10.61 -2.95 -8.33
N ALA A 41 -10.52 -3.11 -7.01
CA ALA A 41 -9.26 -3.14 -6.26
C ALA A 41 -8.71 -4.57 -6.24
N LEU A 42 -7.72 -4.86 -7.09
CA LEU A 42 -7.29 -6.23 -7.38
C LEU A 42 -5.84 -6.47 -6.99
N LEU A 43 -5.57 -7.72 -6.63
CA LEU A 43 -4.26 -8.28 -6.39
C LEU A 43 -4.09 -9.55 -7.21
N GLY A 44 -3.06 -9.61 -8.04
CA GLY A 44 -2.71 -10.74 -8.89
C GLY A 44 -1.40 -11.39 -8.47
N VAL A 45 -1.34 -12.72 -8.52
CA VAL A 45 -0.08 -13.47 -8.42
C VAL A 45 0.40 -13.76 -9.85
N GLU A 46 1.53 -13.18 -10.25
CA GLU A 46 2.14 -13.37 -11.56
C GLU A 46 3.26 -14.39 -11.47
N LEU A 47 3.25 -15.37 -12.37
CA LEU A 47 4.30 -16.39 -12.50
C LEU A 47 5.28 -15.97 -13.60
N ALA A 48 6.58 -15.94 -13.31
CA ALA A 48 7.63 -15.69 -14.31
C ALA A 48 8.32 -16.96 -14.81
N GLY A 49 8.21 -18.06 -14.06
CA GLY A 49 8.82 -19.33 -14.42
C GLY A 49 8.33 -20.46 -13.52
N VAL A 50 8.06 -21.60 -14.13
CA VAL A 50 7.56 -22.80 -13.45
C VAL A 50 8.35 -23.99 -13.99
N ASP A 51 9.19 -24.57 -13.13
CA ASP A 51 9.78 -25.89 -13.37
C ASP A 51 9.65 -26.76 -12.10
N ASP A 52 10.14 -28.00 -12.17
CA ASP A 52 10.01 -28.94 -11.05
C ASP A 52 10.88 -28.57 -9.83
N ARG A 53 11.87 -27.70 -10.03
CA ARG A 53 12.87 -27.28 -9.03
C ARG A 53 12.51 -25.96 -8.38
N ALA A 54 11.88 -25.04 -9.11
CA ALA A 54 11.50 -23.74 -8.60
C ALA A 54 10.24 -23.18 -9.27
N VAL A 55 9.44 -22.46 -8.48
CA VAL A 55 8.38 -21.56 -8.97
C VAL A 55 8.75 -20.14 -8.57
N ARG A 56 8.91 -19.26 -9.56
CA ARG A 56 9.19 -17.83 -9.34
C ARG A 56 7.94 -17.01 -9.60
N TYR A 57 7.58 -16.15 -8.65
CA TYR A 57 6.37 -15.34 -8.73
C TYR A 57 6.54 -13.95 -8.11
N THR A 58 5.65 -13.05 -8.49
CA THR A 58 5.49 -11.73 -7.89
C THR A 58 4.01 -11.41 -7.69
N VAL A 59 3.72 -10.24 -7.12
CA VAL A 59 2.37 -9.74 -6.90
C VAL A 59 2.18 -8.42 -7.62
N ASN A 60 1.10 -8.31 -8.38
CA ASN A 60 0.66 -7.07 -9.01
C ASN A 60 -0.59 -6.55 -8.33
N LEU A 61 -0.72 -5.23 -8.22
CA LEU A 61 -1.88 -4.55 -7.69
C LEU A 61 -2.45 -3.65 -8.77
N SER A 62 -3.78 -3.56 -8.83
CA SER A 62 -4.44 -2.64 -9.74
C SER A 62 -5.70 -2.05 -9.12
N LEU A 63 -6.02 -0.84 -9.57
CA LEU A 63 -7.28 -0.18 -9.29
C LEU A 63 -7.91 0.28 -10.60
N THR A 64 -9.10 -0.23 -10.90
CA THR A 64 -9.84 0.08 -12.13
C THR A 64 -11.25 0.52 -11.75
N PRO A 65 -11.74 1.70 -12.19
CA PRO A 65 -13.14 2.07 -12.02
C PRO A 65 -14.06 1.04 -12.69
N LYS A 66 -15.16 0.67 -12.04
CA LYS A 66 -16.08 -0.36 -12.57
C LYS A 66 -16.83 0.12 -13.80
N ASP A 67 -17.15 1.41 -13.88
CA ASP A 67 -17.80 2.06 -15.02
C ASP A 67 -16.91 2.09 -16.28
N ALA A 68 -15.59 2.21 -16.10
CA ALA A 68 -14.60 2.14 -17.17
C ALA A 68 -14.42 0.70 -17.70
N TRP A 69 -14.73 -0.32 -16.90
CA TRP A 69 -14.55 -1.72 -17.29
C TRP A 69 -15.67 -2.22 -18.22
N THR A 70 -15.38 -2.22 -19.52
CA THR A 70 -16.27 -2.77 -20.57
C THR A 70 -15.87 -4.18 -21.03
N GLY A 71 -14.94 -4.81 -20.31
CA GLY A 71 -14.34 -6.08 -20.70
C GLY A 71 -15.31 -7.27 -20.66
N ARG A 72 -15.01 -8.30 -21.46
CA ARG A 72 -15.82 -9.54 -21.54
C ARG A 72 -15.75 -10.42 -20.27
N ALA A 73 -14.75 -10.21 -19.41
CA ALA A 73 -14.58 -10.95 -18.17
C ALA A 73 -15.34 -10.28 -17.02
N LEU A 74 -15.76 -11.08 -16.03
CA LEU A 74 -16.44 -10.61 -14.81
C LEU A 74 -15.63 -9.56 -14.01
N ARG A 75 -14.29 -9.54 -14.16
CA ARG A 75 -13.38 -8.55 -13.54
C ARG A 75 -12.10 -8.37 -14.37
N PRO A 76 -11.39 -7.22 -14.27
CA PRO A 76 -10.06 -7.03 -14.84
C PRO A 76 -9.04 -8.07 -14.34
N ASN A 77 -7.93 -8.22 -15.06
CA ASN A 77 -6.81 -9.05 -14.63
C ASN A 77 -5.61 -8.16 -14.26
N PRO A 78 -5.21 -8.07 -12.98
CA PRO A 78 -4.08 -7.23 -12.55
C PRO A 78 -2.73 -7.66 -13.15
N ASN A 79 -2.62 -8.88 -13.68
CA ASN A 79 -1.43 -9.37 -14.39
C ASN A 79 -1.42 -9.05 -15.89
N ALA A 80 -2.49 -8.46 -16.43
CA ALA A 80 -2.61 -8.07 -17.83
C ALA A 80 -3.24 -6.68 -17.93
N PRO A 81 -2.45 -5.61 -17.66
CA PRO A 81 -2.94 -4.24 -17.62
C PRO A 81 -3.59 -3.85 -18.95
N THR A 82 -4.75 -3.19 -18.89
CA THR A 82 -5.47 -2.77 -20.10
C THR A 82 -5.33 -1.29 -20.42
N GLY A 83 -4.72 -0.50 -19.53
CA GLY A 83 -4.65 0.97 -19.58
C GLY A 83 -5.93 1.66 -19.10
N LEU A 84 -6.90 0.90 -18.58
CA LEU A 84 -8.13 1.44 -17.99
C LEU A 84 -7.99 1.64 -16.47
N GLU A 85 -6.93 1.09 -15.90
CA GLU A 85 -6.56 1.25 -14.52
C GLU A 85 -6.24 2.72 -14.23
N VAL A 86 -6.83 3.29 -13.18
CA VAL A 86 -6.36 4.55 -12.61
C VAL A 86 -5.06 4.36 -11.86
N TRP A 87 -4.74 3.10 -11.51
CA TRP A 87 -3.47 2.73 -10.93
C TRP A 87 -3.12 1.27 -11.15
N HIS A 88 -1.84 1.02 -11.41
CA HIS A 88 -1.23 -0.30 -11.43
C HIS A 88 0.17 -0.19 -10.83
N ALA A 89 0.58 -1.21 -10.08
CA ALA A 89 1.96 -1.35 -9.62
C ALA A 89 2.30 -2.81 -9.36
N ARG A 90 3.55 -3.18 -9.60
CA ARG A 90 4.11 -4.40 -9.01
C ARG A 90 4.46 -4.13 -7.55
N ILE A 91 4.24 -5.10 -6.68
CA ILE A 91 4.42 -4.92 -5.23
C ILE A 91 5.84 -4.48 -4.84
N GLY A 92 6.86 -4.84 -5.62
CA GLY A 92 8.24 -4.42 -5.37
C GLY A 92 8.43 -2.90 -5.40
N GLU A 93 7.61 -2.19 -6.20
CA GLU A 93 7.61 -0.73 -6.26
C GLU A 93 7.10 -0.08 -4.97
N LEU A 94 6.37 -0.83 -4.14
CA LEU A 94 5.82 -0.38 -2.86
C LEU A 94 6.73 -0.69 -1.67
N LEU A 95 7.73 -1.54 -1.86
CA LEU A 95 8.64 -1.92 -0.79
C LEU A 95 9.70 -0.83 -0.54
N PRO A 96 10.23 -0.67 0.69
CA PRO A 96 11.16 0.40 1.03
C PRO A 96 12.47 0.40 0.21
N VAL A 97 12.87 -0.78 -0.26
CA VAL A 97 14.05 -0.96 -1.12
C VAL A 97 13.83 -0.43 -2.54
N GLY A 98 12.57 -0.31 -2.99
CA GLY A 98 12.20 -0.05 -4.37
C GLY A 98 12.63 -1.17 -5.35
N GLY A 99 12.01 -1.20 -6.53
CA GLY A 99 12.42 -2.08 -7.63
C GLY A 99 11.65 -3.40 -7.73
N GLU A 100 12.22 -4.39 -8.43
CA GLU A 100 11.55 -5.66 -8.66
C GLU A 100 11.78 -6.65 -7.51
N VAL A 101 10.70 -7.23 -7.00
CA VAL A 101 10.75 -8.33 -6.03
C VAL A 101 10.08 -9.56 -6.60
N TRP A 102 10.85 -10.65 -6.58
CA TRP A 102 10.45 -11.98 -7.02
C TRP A 102 10.68 -12.95 -5.88
N TRP A 103 9.63 -13.68 -5.51
CA TRP A 103 9.71 -14.79 -4.58
C TRP A 103 9.97 -16.09 -5.32
N GLU A 104 10.63 -17.02 -4.64
CA GLU A 104 10.94 -18.33 -5.18
C GLU A 104 10.53 -19.43 -4.20
N VAL A 105 9.74 -20.38 -4.68
CA VAL A 105 9.40 -21.60 -3.94
C VAL A 105 10.18 -22.76 -4.56
N ALA A 106 11.03 -23.39 -3.76
CA ALA A 106 11.81 -24.56 -4.14
C ALA A 106 11.66 -25.66 -3.07
N PRO A 107 11.77 -26.96 -3.43
CA PRO A 107 11.72 -28.05 -2.47
C PRO A 107 12.82 -27.92 -1.40
N GLY A 108 12.42 -27.94 -0.13
CA GLY A 108 13.34 -27.85 0.99
C GLY A 108 12.64 -27.40 2.28
N PRO A 109 13.34 -27.38 3.42
CA PRO A 109 12.75 -27.08 4.72
C PRO A 109 12.24 -25.64 4.87
N ARG A 110 12.58 -24.74 3.94
CA ARG A 110 12.21 -23.31 3.96
C ARG A 110 11.31 -22.89 2.81
N TRP A 111 10.68 -23.84 2.13
CA TRP A 111 9.85 -23.56 0.95
C TRP A 111 8.72 -22.54 1.22
N LEU A 112 8.23 -22.48 2.47
CA LEU A 112 7.12 -21.61 2.88
C LEU A 112 7.55 -20.14 3.13
N VAL A 113 8.83 -19.87 3.36
CA VAL A 113 9.33 -18.52 3.70
C VAL A 113 8.94 -17.49 2.64
N ALA A 114 9.05 -17.87 1.36
CA ALA A 114 8.65 -17.03 0.24
C ALA A 114 7.17 -16.62 0.29
N VAL A 115 6.29 -17.54 0.71
CA VAL A 115 4.85 -17.31 0.79
C VAL A 115 4.50 -16.43 1.99
N GLU A 116 5.12 -16.67 3.14
CA GLU A 116 4.91 -15.86 4.35
C GLU A 116 5.42 -14.43 4.15
N ASP A 117 6.59 -14.29 3.51
CA ASP A 117 7.16 -12.98 3.19
C ASP A 117 6.29 -12.22 2.18
N SER A 118 5.75 -12.89 1.15
CA SER A 118 4.83 -12.24 0.21
C SER A 118 3.50 -11.83 0.88
N VAL A 119 3.00 -12.59 1.85
CA VAL A 119 1.86 -12.16 2.69
C VAL A 119 2.21 -10.92 3.51
N ALA A 120 3.38 -10.90 4.15
CA ALA A 120 3.84 -9.76 4.92
C ALA A 120 3.97 -8.50 4.04
N ALA A 121 4.52 -8.64 2.83
CA ALA A 121 4.61 -7.56 1.86
C ALA A 121 3.23 -6.99 1.51
N VAL A 122 2.24 -7.85 1.24
CA VAL A 122 0.87 -7.40 0.97
C VAL A 122 0.27 -6.72 2.20
N ARG A 123 0.41 -7.30 3.39
CA ARG A 123 -0.13 -6.74 4.62
C ARG A 123 0.41 -5.35 4.93
N HIS A 124 1.72 -5.14 4.75
CA HIS A 124 2.41 -3.94 5.19
C HIS A 124 2.51 -2.85 4.12
N TYR A 125 2.41 -3.22 2.83
CA TYR A 125 2.63 -2.28 1.73
C TYR A 125 1.50 -2.34 0.68
N GLY A 126 1.11 -3.54 0.26
CA GLY A 126 0.08 -3.69 -0.80
C GLY A 126 -1.33 -3.24 -0.39
N LEU A 127 -1.83 -3.76 0.74
CA LEU A 127 -3.16 -3.45 1.24
C LEU A 127 -3.30 -1.98 1.65
N PRO A 128 -2.37 -1.38 2.43
CA PRO A 128 -2.47 0.04 2.77
C PRO A 128 -2.53 0.94 1.53
N GLU A 129 -1.78 0.62 0.48
CA GLU A 129 -1.80 1.41 -0.76
C GLU A 129 -3.11 1.25 -1.54
N LEU A 130 -3.69 0.05 -1.61
CA LEU A 130 -5.02 -0.15 -2.21
C LEU A 130 -6.11 0.63 -1.47
N VAL A 131 -6.17 0.50 -0.13
CA VAL A 131 -7.14 1.23 0.70
C VAL A 131 -6.99 2.73 0.53
N ARG A 132 -5.74 3.22 0.50
CA ARG A 132 -5.46 4.64 0.29
C ARG A 132 -6.00 5.14 -1.05
N ARG A 133 -5.76 4.39 -2.13
CA ARG A 133 -6.19 4.82 -3.47
C ARG A 133 -7.69 4.74 -3.66
N LEU A 134 -8.35 3.80 -3.00
CA LEU A 134 -9.80 3.78 -2.89
C LEU A 134 -10.31 5.07 -2.22
N ALA A 135 -9.78 5.41 -1.05
CA ALA A 135 -10.15 6.65 -0.35
C ALA A 135 -9.83 7.93 -1.17
N ALA A 136 -8.74 7.93 -1.94
CA ALA A 136 -8.41 9.03 -2.84
C ALA A 136 -9.37 9.14 -4.02
N ALA A 137 -9.80 8.01 -4.59
CA ALA A 137 -10.82 7.98 -5.62
C ALA A 137 -12.20 8.41 -5.09
N GLU A 138 -12.47 8.17 -3.80
CA GLU A 138 -13.63 8.69 -3.07
C GLU A 138 -13.52 10.18 -2.68
N GLY A 139 -12.40 10.85 -3.03
CA GLY A 139 -12.25 12.31 -2.88
C GLY A 139 -11.13 12.80 -1.95
N ALA A 140 -10.21 11.95 -1.47
CA ALA A 140 -9.02 12.43 -0.78
C ALA A 140 -8.01 13.04 -1.78
N GLU A 141 -8.04 14.37 -1.91
CA GLU A 141 -7.14 15.12 -2.78
C GLU A 141 -5.73 15.22 -2.13
N THR A 142 -4.69 14.95 -2.92
CA THR A 142 -3.32 15.27 -2.49
C THR A 142 -3.22 16.78 -2.35
N TYR A 143 -2.93 17.25 -1.14
CA TYR A 143 -3.10 18.64 -0.78
C TYR A 143 -1.80 19.43 -0.82
N LEU A 144 -0.70 18.85 -0.33
CA LEU A 144 0.63 19.45 -0.42
C LEU A 144 1.55 18.53 -1.21
N SER A 145 2.25 19.13 -2.16
CA SER A 145 3.28 18.49 -2.98
C SER A 145 4.56 18.26 -2.18
N PRO A 146 5.46 17.37 -2.64
CA PRO A 146 6.77 17.18 -2.01
C PRO A 146 7.61 18.46 -1.90
N ALA A 147 7.46 19.40 -2.84
CA ALA A 147 8.16 20.68 -2.83
C ALA A 147 7.63 21.60 -1.72
N GLU A 148 6.31 21.64 -1.52
CA GLU A 148 5.70 22.40 -0.42
C GLU A 148 6.04 21.81 0.96
N LEU A 149 6.41 20.54 1.03
CA LEU A 149 6.83 19.86 2.26
C LEU A 149 8.35 19.91 2.50
N GLU A 150 9.14 20.57 1.64
CA GLU A 150 10.61 20.51 1.68
C GLU A 150 11.17 20.95 3.03
N ASP A 151 10.75 22.11 3.53
CA ASP A 151 11.25 22.68 4.79
C ASP A 151 10.90 21.81 6.01
N VAL A 152 9.65 21.32 6.08
CA VAL A 152 9.20 20.43 7.16
C VAL A 152 9.94 19.10 7.12
N ASN A 153 10.16 18.56 5.92
CA ASN A 153 10.92 17.33 5.74
C ASN A 153 12.40 17.50 6.08
N ALA A 154 13.00 18.65 5.77
CA ALA A 154 14.37 18.97 6.17
C ALA A 154 14.50 19.02 7.71
N ALA A 155 13.52 19.60 8.39
CA ALA A 155 13.47 19.61 9.86
C ALA A 155 13.34 18.20 10.45
N LEU A 156 12.45 17.36 9.91
CA LEU A 156 12.31 15.96 10.34
C LEU A 156 13.61 15.16 10.15
N LEU A 157 14.26 15.32 8.99
CA LEU A 157 15.51 14.62 8.67
C LEU A 157 16.67 15.06 9.57
N THR A 158 16.71 16.34 9.97
CA THR A 158 17.69 16.84 10.96
C THR A 158 17.56 16.10 12.30
N GLY A 159 16.34 15.72 12.68
CA GLY A 159 16.04 14.91 13.85
C GLY A 159 16.19 13.40 13.66
N ALA A 160 16.71 12.93 12.51
CA ALA A 160 16.73 11.52 12.10
C ALA A 160 15.34 10.86 12.09
N VAL A 161 14.28 11.64 11.86
CA VAL A 161 12.90 11.17 11.75
C VAL A 161 12.53 10.98 10.29
N ALA A 162 11.69 9.98 10.01
CA ALA A 162 11.13 9.79 8.68
C ALA A 162 10.41 11.06 8.18
N ARG A 163 10.65 11.41 6.91
CA ARG A 163 9.93 12.49 6.23
C ARG A 163 8.42 12.24 6.17
N ILE A 164 7.65 13.31 6.00
CA ILE A 164 6.26 13.24 5.54
C ILE A 164 6.26 12.58 4.16
N GLN A 165 5.54 11.47 4.04
CA GLN A 165 5.39 10.73 2.80
C GLN A 165 4.18 11.22 2.01
N ARG A 166 3.12 11.67 2.70
CA ARG A 166 1.87 12.13 2.09
C ARG A 166 1.21 13.22 2.92
N ALA A 167 0.54 14.14 2.24
CA ALA A 167 -0.27 15.22 2.81
C ALA A 167 -1.58 15.34 2.01
N GLU A 168 -2.70 15.00 2.62
CA GLU A 168 -4.02 14.90 1.96
C GLU A 168 -5.03 15.78 2.72
N LEU A 169 -5.98 16.41 2.02
CA LEU A 169 -7.03 17.20 2.67
C LEU A 169 -8.33 16.39 2.67
N ALA A 170 -8.85 16.11 3.87
CA ALA A 170 -10.13 15.43 4.04
C ALA A 170 -10.94 16.13 5.14
N ASP A 171 -12.19 16.52 4.86
CA ASP A 171 -13.11 17.12 5.83
C ASP A 171 -12.50 18.27 6.65
N ARG A 172 -11.84 19.23 5.97
CA ARG A 172 -11.11 20.35 6.60
C ARG A 172 -10.04 19.90 7.60
N THR A 173 -9.47 18.73 7.40
CA THR A 173 -8.35 18.19 8.18
C THR A 173 -7.22 17.84 7.22
N LEU A 174 -6.04 18.43 7.45
CA LEU A 174 -4.83 18.05 6.76
C LEU A 174 -4.28 16.76 7.37
N VAL A 175 -4.27 15.69 6.60
CA VAL A 175 -3.80 14.37 7.00
C VAL A 175 -2.36 14.19 6.52
N LEU A 176 -1.42 14.16 7.46
CA LEU A 176 -0.01 13.86 7.21
C LEU A 176 0.28 12.40 7.51
N THR A 177 0.96 11.71 6.60
CA THR A 177 1.38 10.32 6.80
C THR A 177 2.89 10.17 6.72
N GLY A 178 3.46 9.39 7.63
CA GLY A 178 4.89 9.05 7.63
C GLY A 178 5.19 7.82 8.46
N ALA A 179 6.42 7.31 8.36
CA ALA A 179 6.89 6.15 9.12
C ALA A 179 7.26 6.55 10.56
N TRP A 180 6.25 6.98 11.33
CA TRP A 180 6.39 7.44 12.71
C TRP A 180 5.71 6.48 13.69
N SER A 181 6.10 6.58 14.95
CA SER A 181 5.48 5.88 16.07
C SER A 181 5.02 6.89 17.13
N ARG A 182 4.02 6.53 17.96
CA ARG A 182 3.59 7.39 19.09
C ARG A 182 4.71 7.72 20.08
N SER A 183 5.76 6.90 20.10
CA SER A 183 6.93 7.05 20.95
C SER A 183 8.02 7.96 20.37
N ASP A 184 7.84 8.57 19.20
CA ASP A 184 8.82 9.48 18.61
C ASP A 184 8.59 10.94 19.07
N PRO A 185 9.29 11.42 20.12
CA PRO A 185 9.07 12.77 20.64
C PRO A 185 9.49 13.84 19.62
N VAL A 186 10.58 13.59 18.87
CA VAL A 186 11.10 14.51 17.85
C VAL A 186 10.11 14.67 16.69
N ALA A 187 9.52 13.56 16.21
CA ALA A 187 8.50 13.60 15.17
C ALA A 187 7.29 14.43 15.61
N ARG A 188 6.82 14.19 16.84
CA ARG A 188 5.69 14.90 17.41
C ARG A 188 5.96 16.41 17.52
N GLU A 189 7.14 16.80 17.99
CA GLU A 189 7.51 18.21 18.18
C GLU A 189 7.57 18.96 16.85
N VAL A 190 8.28 18.40 15.85
CA VAL A 190 8.40 19.02 14.53
C VAL A 190 7.02 19.12 13.84
N LEU A 191 6.21 18.06 13.88
CA LEU A 191 4.89 18.06 13.25
C LEU A 191 3.89 18.99 13.98
N ALA A 192 4.00 19.14 15.30
CA ALA A 192 3.20 20.11 16.05
C ALA A 192 3.57 21.56 15.64
N GLY A 193 4.86 21.89 15.59
CA GLY A 193 5.31 23.20 15.14
C GLY A 193 4.93 23.51 13.69
N ALA A 194 5.01 22.51 12.81
CA ALA A 194 4.55 22.65 11.43
C ALA A 194 3.03 22.89 11.35
N ALA A 195 2.23 22.22 12.19
CA ALA A 195 0.79 22.40 12.25
C ALA A 195 0.36 23.76 12.82
N GLU A 196 1.11 24.33 13.76
CA GLU A 196 0.80 25.65 14.33
C GLU A 196 1.33 26.82 13.49
N GLY A 197 2.27 26.57 12.58
CA GLY A 197 2.91 27.61 11.78
C GLY A 197 2.86 27.30 10.29
N PHE A 198 3.95 26.74 9.79
CA PHE A 198 4.27 26.65 8.35
C PHE A 198 3.14 26.08 7.48
N LEU A 199 2.46 25.02 7.95
CA LEU A 199 1.41 24.39 7.15
C LEU A 199 0.10 25.20 7.18
N SER A 200 -0.20 25.84 8.31
CA SER A 200 -1.50 26.47 8.59
C SER A 200 -1.51 27.98 8.36
N ALA A 201 -0.35 28.61 8.18
CA ALA A 201 -0.23 30.04 7.95
C ALA A 201 -1.05 30.43 6.71
N ASP A 202 -2.10 31.23 6.93
CA ASP A 202 -3.01 31.75 5.91
C ASP A 202 -3.80 30.70 5.11
N ASP A 203 -3.96 29.47 5.61
CA ASP A 203 -4.71 28.40 4.93
C ASP A 203 -6.01 27.99 5.65
N GLU A 204 -7.11 28.68 5.31
CA GLU A 204 -8.42 28.45 5.94
C GLU A 204 -9.11 27.13 5.54
N ARG A 205 -8.54 26.37 4.59
CA ARG A 205 -9.16 25.16 4.03
C ARG A 205 -9.16 24.01 5.03
N PHE A 206 -8.27 24.01 6.02
CA PHE A 206 -8.26 23.05 7.11
C PHE A 206 -8.11 23.72 8.47
N ARG A 207 -8.59 23.05 9.52
CA ARG A 207 -8.57 23.55 10.90
C ARG A 207 -7.81 22.64 11.86
N ARG A 208 -7.35 21.51 11.36
CA ARG A 208 -6.65 20.48 12.12
C ARG A 208 -5.63 19.79 11.24
N VAL A 209 -4.53 19.39 11.86
CA VAL A 209 -3.53 18.51 11.25
C VAL A 209 -3.57 17.17 11.97
N ARG A 210 -3.80 16.08 11.25
CA ARG A 210 -3.84 14.73 11.79
C ARG A 210 -2.67 13.92 11.25
N CYS A 211 -1.88 13.34 12.14
CA CYS A 211 -0.72 12.55 11.76
C CYS A 211 -1.02 11.05 11.88
N LEU A 212 -0.77 10.31 10.81
CA LEU A 212 -0.96 8.87 10.72
C LEU A 212 0.38 8.16 10.51
N ASP A 213 0.47 6.90 10.97
CA ASP A 213 1.54 6.00 10.54
C ASP A 213 1.28 5.47 9.11
N THR A 214 2.25 4.76 8.54
CA THR A 214 2.12 4.14 7.21
C THR A 214 1.00 3.11 7.10
N LEU A 215 0.44 2.65 8.23
CA LEU A 215 -0.69 1.72 8.29
C LEU A 215 -2.04 2.45 8.49
N GLY A 216 -2.05 3.79 8.44
CA GLY A 216 -3.24 4.62 8.60
C GLY A 216 -3.71 4.79 10.05
N ARG A 217 -2.91 4.36 11.04
CA ARG A 217 -3.28 4.49 12.46
C ARG A 217 -3.03 5.91 12.93
N ALA A 218 -4.00 6.47 13.65
CA ALA A 218 -3.88 7.82 14.20
C ALA A 218 -2.82 7.89 15.30
N LEU A 219 -1.78 8.69 15.07
CA LEU A 219 -0.73 8.96 16.03
C LEU A 219 -1.06 10.19 16.86
N TRP A 220 -1.22 11.34 16.19
CA TRP A 220 -1.43 12.64 16.82
C TRP A 220 -2.44 13.49 16.05
N THR A 221 -2.97 14.50 16.72
CA THR A 221 -3.84 15.52 16.11
C THR A 221 -3.53 16.85 16.75
N PHE A 222 -3.30 17.86 15.92
CA PHE A 222 -2.94 19.21 16.30
C PHE A 222 -3.99 20.19 15.76
N PRO A 223 -4.29 21.29 16.47
CA PRO A 223 -5.01 22.41 15.88
C PRO A 223 -4.17 23.04 14.77
N ALA A 224 -4.82 23.49 13.70
CA ALA A 224 -4.23 24.47 12.78
C ALA A 224 -4.41 25.86 13.42
N ALA A 225 -3.40 26.73 13.31
CA ALA A 225 -3.47 28.10 13.81
C ALA A 225 -4.44 28.97 13.00
#